data_AF-A0A822FKU0-F1
#
_entry.id   AF-A0A822FKU0-F1
#
_cell.length_a   1.000
_cell.length_b   1.000
_cell.length_c   1.000
_cell.angle_alpha   90.00
_cell.angle_beta   90.00
_cell.angle_gamma   90.00
#
_symmetry.space_group_name_H-M   'P 1'
#
loop_
_entity.id
_entity.type
_entity.pdbx_description
1 polymer ?
#
loop_
_entity_poly.entity_id
_entity_poly.type
_entity_poly.pdbx_seq_one_letter_code
_entity_poly.pdbx_strand_id
1 'polypeptide(L)'
;PRFDTRRNAFDWDLHMKLSERGFKRLNAHEYGDWRENGLAFRLTHQDYIQPNRTLASAFVFQNSDGTKQARRGYWGDIITGPFLAHGLLPIDNDDPQMQTKANDKFVKTATDVSEYNVLKLLSHLQEQHNQIKIVFLPLNSISDLCTASKERYRHLQFDLIYIGCGLTHYLNEQGENFSSTIMSKDSTLILELPTFLLDLKNEQIEQLEKRYDEMAKNIGCILQDNEELKTNAFKIYKYNRS
;
A
#
# COMPACT_ATOMS: atom_id res chain seq x y z
N PRO A 1 -5.79 -26.42 -20.07
CA PRO A 1 -5.51 -24.98 -20.33
C PRO A 1 -4.00 -24.77 -20.49
N ARG A 2 -3.54 -24.39 -21.68
CA ARG A 2 -2.12 -24.39 -22.09
C ARG A 2 -1.29 -23.43 -21.22
N PHE A 3 -0.19 -23.92 -20.64
CA PHE A 3 0.71 -23.14 -19.77
C PHE A 3 1.27 -21.88 -20.47
N ASP A 4 1.42 -21.91 -21.80
CA ASP A 4 1.92 -20.79 -22.61
C ASP A 4 1.02 -19.55 -22.55
N THR A 5 -0.30 -19.69 -22.34
CA THR A 5 -1.18 -18.51 -22.29
C THR A 5 -0.97 -17.69 -21.01
N ARG A 6 -0.49 -18.30 -19.92
CA ARG A 6 -0.30 -17.62 -18.64
C ARG A 6 0.90 -16.68 -18.66
N ARG A 7 2.04 -17.16 -19.15
CA ARG A 7 3.25 -16.32 -19.27
C ARG A 7 3.04 -15.16 -20.23
N ASN A 8 2.35 -15.41 -21.35
CA ASN A 8 1.99 -14.35 -22.28
C ASN A 8 1.05 -13.31 -21.66
N ALA A 9 0.11 -13.74 -20.80
CA ALA A 9 -0.76 -12.81 -20.07
C ALA A 9 0.05 -11.96 -19.05
N PHE A 10 1.05 -12.55 -18.38
CA PHE A 10 1.90 -11.80 -17.45
C PHE A 10 2.74 -10.76 -18.19
N ASP A 11 3.37 -11.16 -19.29
CA ASP A 11 4.15 -10.25 -20.13
C ASP A 11 3.29 -9.09 -20.66
N TRP A 12 2.07 -9.40 -21.12
CA TRP A 12 1.12 -8.40 -21.56
C TRP A 12 0.69 -7.45 -20.43
N ASP A 13 0.33 -7.96 -19.26
CA ASP A 13 -0.04 -7.12 -18.11
C ASP A 13 1.14 -6.21 -17.68
N LEU A 14 2.38 -6.72 -17.69
CA LEU A 14 3.56 -5.95 -17.33
C LEU A 14 3.83 -4.80 -18.31
N HIS A 15 3.86 -5.11 -19.61
CA HIS A 15 4.27 -4.15 -20.62
C HIS A 15 3.14 -3.20 -21.01
N MET A 16 1.90 -3.68 -21.11
CA MET A 16 0.77 -2.89 -21.63
C MET A 16 -0.06 -2.23 -20.53
N LYS A 17 0.00 -2.70 -19.28
CA LYS A 17 -0.70 -2.02 -18.16
C LYS A 17 0.27 -1.35 -17.23
N LEU A 18 1.17 -2.10 -16.60
CA LEU A 18 2.00 -1.59 -15.52
C LEU A 18 3.06 -0.60 -16.01
N SER A 19 3.75 -0.92 -17.09
CA SER A 19 4.79 -0.05 -17.66
C SER A 19 4.23 1.25 -18.22
N GLU A 20 3.06 1.21 -18.86
CA GLU A 20 2.35 2.42 -19.34
C GLU A 20 1.93 3.33 -18.19
N ARG A 21 1.58 2.74 -17.03
CA ARG A 21 1.22 3.47 -15.82
C ARG A 21 2.41 3.92 -14.96
N GLY A 22 3.64 3.70 -15.43
CA GLY A 22 4.86 4.18 -14.78
C GLY A 22 5.64 3.13 -13.99
N PHE A 23 5.16 1.89 -13.88
CA PHE A 23 5.82 0.80 -13.13
C PHE A 23 7.00 0.17 -13.91
N LYS A 24 7.96 0.98 -14.35
CA LYS A 24 8.99 0.59 -15.35
C LYS A 24 10.19 -0.18 -14.78
N ARG A 25 10.36 -0.22 -13.45
CA ARG A 25 11.51 -0.89 -12.80
C ARG A 25 11.34 -2.38 -12.59
N LEU A 26 10.10 -2.87 -12.64
CA LEU A 26 9.81 -4.27 -12.46
C LEU A 26 10.15 -5.03 -13.73
N ASN A 27 11.03 -6.02 -13.61
CA ASN A 27 11.38 -6.83 -14.75
C ASN A 27 10.42 -8.02 -14.91
N ALA A 28 10.42 -8.63 -16.11
CA ALA A 28 9.53 -9.74 -16.44
C ALA A 28 9.74 -10.99 -15.57
N HIS A 29 10.96 -11.21 -15.09
CA HIS A 29 11.27 -12.33 -14.22
C HIS A 29 10.68 -12.12 -12.81
N GLU A 30 10.90 -10.96 -12.19
CA GLU A 30 10.32 -10.58 -10.90
C GLU A 30 8.80 -10.61 -10.94
N TYR A 31 8.19 -10.03 -11.98
CA TYR A 31 6.74 -10.01 -12.13
C TYR A 31 6.16 -11.41 -12.40
N GLY A 32 6.80 -12.18 -13.28
CA GLY A 32 6.39 -13.54 -13.60
C GLY A 32 6.44 -14.45 -12.38
N ASP A 33 7.55 -14.42 -11.64
CA ASP A 33 7.73 -15.18 -10.41
C ASP A 33 6.67 -14.85 -9.35
N TRP A 34 6.36 -13.56 -9.18
CA TRP A 34 5.29 -13.13 -8.30
C TRP A 34 3.92 -13.61 -8.78
N ARG A 35 3.61 -13.47 -10.09
CA ARG A 35 2.32 -13.94 -10.64
C ARG A 35 2.16 -15.45 -10.50
N GLU A 36 3.25 -16.20 -10.52
CA GLU A 36 3.25 -17.65 -10.33
C GLU A 36 3.11 -18.05 -8.85
N ASN A 37 3.79 -17.36 -7.93
CA ASN A 37 3.98 -17.84 -6.55
C ASN A 37 3.45 -16.92 -5.45
N GLY A 38 3.03 -15.70 -5.78
CA GLY A 38 2.58 -14.67 -4.84
C GLY A 38 3.69 -14.01 -4.01
N LEU A 39 4.96 -14.31 -4.30
CA LEU A 39 6.12 -13.82 -3.54
C LEU A 39 6.76 -12.64 -4.27
N ALA A 40 6.72 -11.46 -3.67
CA ALA A 40 7.36 -10.26 -4.25
C ALA A 40 8.90 -10.33 -4.16
N PHE A 41 9.42 -10.90 -3.06
CA PHE A 41 10.85 -11.01 -2.80
C PHE A 41 11.23 -12.42 -2.40
N ARG A 42 12.39 -12.89 -2.87
CA ARG A 42 13.02 -14.11 -2.38
C ARG A 42 14.30 -13.76 -1.65
N LEU A 43 14.36 -14.10 -0.37
CA LEU A 43 15.62 -14.08 0.37
C LEU A 43 16.47 -15.26 -0.15
N THR A 44 17.59 -14.95 -0.79
CA THR A 44 18.66 -15.92 -1.11
C THR A 44 18.22 -17.18 -1.88
N HIS A 45 17.51 -17.03 -3.01
CA HIS A 45 17.11 -18.15 -3.89
C HIS A 45 16.37 -19.32 -3.19
N GLN A 46 15.86 -19.13 -1.97
CA GLN A 46 15.13 -20.17 -1.26
C GLN A 46 13.66 -20.14 -1.64
N ASP A 47 13.09 -21.33 -1.82
CA ASP A 47 11.66 -21.49 -2.05
C ASP A 47 10.90 -21.45 -0.72
N TYR A 48 9.84 -20.64 -0.68
CA TYR A 48 8.95 -20.58 0.48
C TYR A 48 8.06 -21.83 0.50
N ILE A 49 8.52 -22.86 1.20
CA ILE A 49 7.80 -24.13 1.36
C ILE A 49 6.75 -24.11 2.48
N GLN A 50 6.66 -23.02 3.27
CA GLN A 50 5.71 -22.87 4.37
C GLN A 50 4.79 -21.66 4.14
N PRO A 51 3.48 -21.79 4.40
CA PRO A 51 2.55 -20.68 4.28
C PRO A 51 2.85 -19.60 5.33
N ASN A 52 2.69 -18.32 4.96
CA ASN A 52 2.85 -17.22 5.89
C ASN A 52 1.70 -17.19 6.93
N ARG A 53 1.95 -17.72 8.12
CA ARG A 53 0.96 -17.84 9.19
C ARG A 53 0.55 -16.49 9.81
N THR A 54 1.28 -15.40 9.57
CA THR A 54 0.94 -14.07 10.10
C THR A 54 -0.25 -13.45 9.37
N LEU A 55 -0.52 -13.86 8.13
CA LEU A 55 -1.66 -13.39 7.34
C LEU A 55 -2.96 -14.18 7.62
N ALA A 56 -2.89 -15.25 8.42
CA ALA A 56 -4.04 -16.09 8.71
C ALA A 56 -4.79 -15.61 9.96
N SER A 57 -6.05 -15.23 9.79
CA SER A 57 -6.96 -14.84 10.89
C SER A 57 -7.99 -15.94 11.18
N ALA A 58 -8.60 -15.89 12.37
CA ALA A 58 -9.69 -16.79 12.74
C ALA A 58 -11.03 -16.16 12.37
N PHE A 59 -11.85 -16.88 11.61
CA PHE A 59 -13.22 -16.49 11.28
C PHE A 59 -14.19 -17.54 11.81
N VAL A 60 -15.28 -17.10 12.44
CA VAL A 60 -16.30 -17.99 13.02
C VAL A 60 -17.39 -18.22 12.00
N PHE A 61 -17.52 -19.45 11.54
CA PHE A 61 -18.60 -19.88 10.67
C PHE A 61 -19.73 -20.45 11.53
N GLN A 62 -20.96 -20.14 11.14
CA GLN A 62 -22.13 -20.80 11.68
C GLN A 62 -22.58 -21.84 10.64
N ASN A 63 -22.50 -23.10 11.03
CA ASN A 63 -22.96 -24.21 10.20
C ASN A 63 -24.50 -24.23 10.18
N SER A 64 -25.07 -24.95 9.21
CA SER A 64 -26.53 -25.11 9.06
C SER A 64 -27.21 -25.77 10.28
N ASP A 65 -26.45 -26.47 11.11
CA ASP A 65 -26.88 -27.07 12.38
C ASP A 65 -26.82 -26.08 13.58
N GLY A 66 -26.44 -24.82 13.35
CA GLY A 66 -26.30 -23.79 14.37
C GLY A 66 -24.99 -23.83 15.16
N THR A 67 -24.11 -24.80 14.89
CA THR A 67 -22.80 -24.88 15.56
C THR A 67 -21.88 -23.77 15.06
N LYS A 68 -21.23 -23.07 16.00
CA LYS A 68 -20.21 -22.05 15.70
C LYS A 68 -18.84 -22.71 15.69
N GLN A 69 -18.17 -22.71 14.54
CA GLN A 69 -16.83 -23.25 14.39
C GLN A 69 -15.86 -22.15 13.95
N ALA A 70 -14.85 -21.88 14.78
CA ALA A 70 -13.75 -21.00 14.40
C ALA A 70 -12.79 -21.75 13.46
N ARG A 71 -12.56 -21.21 12.27
CA ARG A 71 -11.55 -21.71 11.33
C ARG A 71 -10.46 -20.65 11.16
N ARG A 72 -9.20 -21.08 11.16
CA ARG A 72 -8.06 -20.21 10.87
C ARG A 72 -7.66 -20.34 9.41
N GLY A 73 -7.57 -19.23 8.69
CA GLY A 73 -7.28 -19.19 7.27
C GLY A 73 -6.98 -17.77 6.80
N TYR A 74 -6.60 -17.62 5.53
CA TYR A 74 -6.62 -16.32 4.87
C TYR A 74 -8.03 -16.09 4.34
N TRP A 75 -8.67 -15.01 4.79
CA TRP A 75 -10.06 -14.65 4.43
C TRP A 75 -10.14 -13.35 3.63
N GLY A 76 -9.00 -12.80 3.23
CA GLY A 76 -8.94 -11.59 2.41
C GLY A 76 -9.10 -11.92 0.93
N ASP A 77 -9.32 -10.88 0.14
CA ASP A 77 -9.17 -10.94 -1.31
C ASP A 77 -7.81 -10.35 -1.69
N ILE A 78 -7.08 -11.00 -2.60
CA ILE A 78 -5.81 -10.48 -3.13
C ILE A 78 -6.14 -9.68 -4.39
N ILE A 79 -6.74 -8.51 -4.18
CA ILE A 79 -7.05 -7.56 -5.26
C ILE A 79 -5.81 -6.72 -5.60
N THR A 80 -4.99 -6.43 -4.59
CA THR A 80 -3.76 -5.66 -4.74
C THR A 80 -2.59 -6.58 -5.11
N GLY A 81 -1.95 -6.30 -6.25
CA GLY A 81 -0.70 -6.96 -6.66
C GLY A 81 0.48 -6.57 -5.76
N PRO A 82 1.72 -7.01 -6.06
CA PRO A 82 2.90 -6.77 -5.25
C PRO A 82 3.44 -5.36 -5.44
N PHE A 83 2.70 -4.50 -6.15
CA PHE A 83 3.14 -3.16 -6.54
C PHE A 83 3.53 -2.35 -5.30
N LEU A 84 2.86 -2.61 -4.18
CA LEU A 84 3.19 -2.07 -2.87
C LEU A 84 4.53 -2.53 -2.29
N ALA A 85 4.95 -3.75 -2.61
CA ALA A 85 6.18 -4.32 -2.10
C ALA A 85 7.40 -3.77 -2.88
N HIS A 86 7.26 -3.66 -4.20
CA HIS A 86 8.33 -3.28 -5.12
C HIS A 86 8.56 -1.76 -5.17
N GLY A 87 9.80 -1.35 -4.92
CA GLY A 87 10.23 0.04 -4.90
C GLY A 87 10.32 0.64 -6.30
N LEU A 88 9.62 1.75 -6.50
CA LEU A 88 9.65 2.51 -7.76
C LEU A 88 10.73 3.57 -7.80
N LEU A 89 11.12 4.12 -6.66
CA LEU A 89 12.14 5.15 -6.55
C LEU A 89 13.00 4.89 -5.31
N PRO A 90 14.31 5.19 -5.39
CA PRO A 90 15.16 5.20 -4.21
C PRO A 90 14.71 6.32 -3.26
N ILE A 91 14.88 6.11 -1.95
CA ILE A 91 14.50 7.05 -0.89
C ILE A 91 15.31 8.36 -0.93
N ASP A 92 16.51 8.30 -1.50
CA ASP A 92 17.42 9.42 -1.70
C ASP A 92 18.18 9.21 -3.03
N ASN A 93 19.04 10.16 -3.40
CA ASN A 93 19.87 10.09 -4.60
C ASN A 93 21.36 9.89 -4.26
N ASP A 94 21.68 9.30 -3.11
CA ASP A 94 23.08 9.14 -2.66
C ASP A 94 23.85 8.13 -3.50
N ASP A 95 23.17 7.14 -4.07
CA ASP A 95 23.73 6.19 -5.05
C ASP A 95 23.19 6.48 -6.46
N PRO A 96 23.98 7.14 -7.34
CA PRO A 96 23.59 7.42 -8.71
C PRO A 96 23.26 6.18 -9.54
N GLN A 97 23.77 5.00 -9.16
CA GLN A 97 23.47 3.74 -9.86
C GLN A 97 21.98 3.41 -9.78
N MET A 98 21.29 3.82 -8.72
CA MET A 98 19.85 3.58 -8.52
C MET A 98 18.98 4.29 -9.57
N GLN A 99 19.48 5.35 -10.20
CA GLN A 99 18.77 6.06 -11.27
C GLN A 99 19.35 5.81 -12.66
N THR A 100 20.45 5.05 -12.76
CA THR A 100 21.14 4.82 -14.02
C THR A 100 20.32 3.94 -14.94
N LYS A 101 20.22 4.34 -16.21
CA LYS A 101 19.55 3.59 -17.28
C LYS A 101 20.54 3.14 -18.34
N ALA A 102 20.36 1.91 -18.83
CA ALA A 102 21.03 1.37 -20.00
C ALA A 102 19.96 0.82 -20.96
N ASN A 103 20.00 1.21 -22.24
CA ASN A 103 18.99 0.82 -23.24
C ASN A 103 17.55 1.10 -22.81
N ASP A 104 17.31 2.29 -22.23
CA ASP A 104 16.02 2.75 -21.66
C ASP A 104 15.43 1.86 -20.54
N LYS A 105 16.23 0.94 -19.99
CA LYS A 105 15.89 0.14 -18.81
C LYS A 105 16.75 0.55 -17.63
N PHE A 106 16.17 0.55 -16.44
CA PHE A 106 16.94 0.78 -15.22
C PHE A 106 17.94 -0.36 -15.01
N VAL A 107 19.17 0.00 -14.63
CA VAL A 107 20.22 -0.99 -14.35
C VAL A 107 19.89 -1.77 -13.06
N LYS A 108 19.35 -1.07 -12.06
CA LYS A 108 18.87 -1.64 -10.80
C LYS A 108 17.39 -1.99 -10.88
N THR A 109 17.02 -3.16 -10.37
CA THR A 109 15.65 -3.68 -10.42
C THR A 109 14.78 -3.07 -9.31
N ALA A 110 13.48 -3.36 -9.34
CA ALA A 110 12.59 -2.97 -8.25
C ALA A 110 12.98 -3.61 -6.91
N THR A 111 13.54 -4.82 -6.93
CA THR A 111 14.07 -5.48 -5.73
C THR A 111 15.29 -4.76 -5.16
N ASP A 112 16.25 -4.39 -6.01
CA ASP A 112 17.45 -3.64 -5.58
C ASP A 112 17.05 -2.32 -4.90
N VAL A 113 16.07 -1.62 -5.47
CA VAL A 113 15.56 -0.35 -4.91
C VAL A 113 14.82 -0.58 -3.59
N SER A 114 13.98 -1.61 -3.49
CA SER A 114 13.32 -1.97 -2.22
C SER A 114 14.34 -2.29 -1.13
N GLU A 115 15.38 -3.08 -1.45
CA GLU A 115 16.45 -3.42 -0.51
C GLU A 115 17.20 -2.17 -0.06
N TYR A 116 17.61 -1.32 -1.01
CA TYR A 116 18.26 -0.04 -0.74
C TYR A 116 17.43 0.83 0.22
N ASN A 117 16.14 0.99 -0.06
CA ASN A 117 15.24 1.80 0.74
C ASN A 117 15.08 1.25 2.17
N VAL A 118 14.89 -0.06 2.31
CA VAL A 118 14.75 -0.70 3.63
C VAL A 118 16.05 -0.56 4.44
N LEU A 119 17.21 -0.82 3.83
CA LEU A 119 18.51 -0.69 4.49
C LEU A 119 18.78 0.74 4.96
N LYS A 120 18.50 1.74 4.10
CA LYS A 120 18.61 3.16 4.45
C LYS A 120 17.65 3.57 5.56
N LEU A 121 16.41 3.10 5.54
CA LEU A 121 15.47 3.36 6.63
C LEU A 121 15.98 2.76 7.94
N LEU A 122 16.43 1.50 7.93
CA LEU A 122 16.96 0.83 9.12
C LEU A 122 18.23 1.51 9.65
N SER A 123 19.13 1.99 8.78
CA SER A 123 20.32 2.72 9.23
C SER A 123 19.95 4.04 9.91
N HIS A 124 19.02 4.81 9.33
CA HIS A 124 18.52 6.03 9.97
C HIS A 124 17.84 5.74 11.31
N LEU A 125 17.05 4.66 11.42
CA LEU A 125 16.44 4.27 12.68
C LEU A 125 17.48 3.82 13.73
N GLN A 126 18.57 3.19 13.31
CA GLN A 126 19.65 2.78 14.21
C GLN A 126 20.44 3.97 14.77
N GLU A 127 20.62 5.03 13.99
CA GLU A 127 21.26 6.28 14.41
C GLU A 127 20.38 7.09 15.37
N GLN A 128 19.06 6.98 15.25
CA GLN A 128 18.12 7.62 16.15
C GLN A 128 17.94 6.78 17.42
N HIS A 129 18.52 7.22 18.55
CA HIS A 129 18.34 6.58 19.87
C HIS A 129 16.93 6.76 20.48
N ASN A 130 15.92 7.03 19.68
CA ASN A 130 14.55 7.22 20.14
C ASN A 130 13.88 5.86 20.35
N GLN A 131 13.13 5.72 21.45
CA GLN A 131 12.35 4.51 21.71
C GLN A 131 11.16 4.44 20.74
N ILE A 132 11.25 3.60 19.72
CA ILE A 132 10.14 3.36 18.78
C ILE A 132 9.17 2.36 19.39
N LYS A 133 7.89 2.75 19.50
CA LYS A 133 6.80 1.88 19.95
C LYS A 133 5.87 1.58 18.77
N ILE A 134 5.81 0.33 18.35
CA ILE A 134 4.88 -0.13 17.32
C ILE A 134 3.64 -0.73 17.99
N VAL A 135 2.46 -0.28 17.58
CA VAL A 135 1.17 -0.75 18.10
C VAL A 135 0.32 -1.26 16.95
N PHE A 136 -0.05 -2.54 16.99
CA PHE A 136 -0.98 -3.13 16.03
C PHE A 136 -2.41 -3.01 16.56
N LEU A 137 -3.29 -2.45 15.73
CA LEU A 137 -4.72 -2.35 16.03
C LEU A 137 -5.52 -3.34 15.16
N PRO A 138 -6.63 -3.90 15.66
CA PRO A 138 -7.56 -4.67 14.85
C PRO A 138 -8.05 -3.88 13.62
N LEU A 139 -8.35 -4.56 12.51
CA LEU A 139 -8.76 -3.92 11.23
C LEU A 139 -9.99 -3.02 11.35
N ASN A 140 -10.93 -3.38 12.23
CA ASN A 140 -12.15 -2.61 12.50
C ASN A 140 -11.96 -1.51 13.56
N SER A 141 -10.73 -1.19 13.96
CA SER A 141 -10.49 -0.20 15.01
C SER A 141 -10.72 1.23 14.55
N ILE A 142 -10.81 1.49 13.25
CA ILE A 142 -10.94 2.86 12.75
C ILE A 142 -12.26 3.52 13.19
N SER A 143 -13.36 2.77 13.21
CA SER A 143 -14.64 3.25 13.76
C SER A 143 -14.51 3.51 15.27
N ASP A 144 -13.85 2.60 15.99
CA ASP A 144 -13.55 2.76 17.42
C ASP A 144 -12.66 3.98 17.72
N LEU A 145 -11.71 4.30 16.84
CA LEU A 145 -10.82 5.45 16.93
C LEU A 145 -11.57 6.76 16.67
N CYS A 146 -12.49 6.76 15.70
CA CYS A 146 -13.31 7.93 15.35
C CYS A 146 -14.49 8.14 16.31
N THR A 147 -14.73 7.22 17.25
CA THR A 147 -15.77 7.39 18.27
C THR A 147 -15.19 8.05 19.53
N ALA A 148 -15.62 9.28 19.83
CA ALA A 148 -15.23 10.03 21.03
C ALA A 148 -15.65 9.37 22.37
N SER A 149 -16.43 8.27 22.33
CA SER A 149 -16.96 7.55 23.49
C SER A 149 -15.94 6.62 24.16
N LYS A 150 -14.87 6.23 23.47
CA LYS A 150 -13.81 5.38 24.06
C LYS A 150 -12.68 6.27 24.57
N GLU A 151 -12.70 6.58 25.87
CA GLU A 151 -11.68 7.40 26.55
C GLU A 151 -10.24 6.99 26.20
N ARG A 152 -10.00 5.68 26.02
CA ARG A 152 -8.69 5.12 25.66
C ARG A 152 -8.08 5.65 24.36
N TYR A 153 -8.87 6.25 23.46
CA TYR A 153 -8.39 6.74 22.15
C TYR A 153 -8.54 8.25 21.97
N ARG A 154 -9.18 8.94 22.91
CA ARG A 154 -9.49 10.38 22.81
C ARG A 154 -8.25 11.29 22.74
N HIS A 155 -7.09 10.78 23.15
CA HIS A 155 -5.81 11.46 23.14
C HIS A 155 -4.90 11.06 21.96
N LEU A 156 -5.35 10.14 21.11
CA LEU A 156 -4.58 9.65 19.97
C LEU A 156 -4.88 10.52 18.75
N GLN A 157 -4.10 11.58 18.59
CA GLN A 157 -4.04 12.36 17.36
C GLN A 157 -2.77 12.01 16.58
N PHE A 158 -2.89 11.94 15.26
CA PHE A 158 -1.80 11.53 14.37
C PHE A 158 -1.34 12.70 13.51
N ASP A 159 -0.02 12.92 13.47
CA ASP A 159 0.63 13.93 12.62
C ASP A 159 0.78 13.49 11.16
N LEU A 160 0.80 12.17 10.94
CA LEU A 160 0.88 11.56 9.63
C LEU A 160 -0.06 10.35 9.58
N ILE A 161 -0.93 10.33 8.58
CA ILE A 161 -1.88 9.26 8.34
C ILE A 161 -1.64 8.74 6.92
N TYR A 162 -1.45 7.44 6.79
CA TYR A 162 -1.37 6.74 5.51
C TYR A 162 -2.60 5.86 5.33
N ILE A 163 -3.27 5.96 4.18
CA ILE A 163 -4.42 5.13 3.83
C ILE A 163 -4.16 4.45 2.50
N GLY A 164 -4.14 3.12 2.53
CA GLY A 164 -4.02 2.31 1.32
C GLY A 164 -5.27 2.39 0.45
N CYS A 165 -5.12 2.15 -0.85
CA CYS A 165 -6.18 2.40 -1.84
C CYS A 165 -7.50 1.64 -1.53
N GLY A 166 -7.38 0.45 -0.92
CA GLY A 166 -8.51 -0.39 -0.49
C GLY A 166 -9.24 0.07 0.78
N LEU A 167 -8.68 1.01 1.54
CA LEU A 167 -9.21 1.46 2.84
C LEU A 167 -9.79 2.89 2.80
N THR A 168 -9.84 3.50 1.63
CA THR A 168 -10.36 4.87 1.42
C THR A 168 -11.83 5.04 1.79
N HIS A 169 -12.62 3.95 1.79
CA HIS A 169 -14.03 3.97 2.19
C HIS A 169 -14.23 4.48 3.63
N TYR A 170 -13.28 4.27 4.54
CA TYR A 170 -13.37 4.76 5.91
C TYR A 170 -13.41 6.29 6.01
N LEU A 171 -12.83 7.01 5.04
CA LEU A 171 -12.92 8.47 5.00
C LEU A 171 -14.37 8.93 4.80
N ASN A 172 -15.13 8.23 3.94
CA ASN A 172 -16.53 8.55 3.70
C ASN A 172 -17.42 8.14 4.86
N GLU A 173 -17.19 6.95 5.43
CA GLU A 173 -18.01 6.43 6.53
C GLU A 173 -17.90 7.29 7.79
N GLN A 174 -16.70 7.82 8.06
CA GLN A 174 -16.43 8.60 9.27
C GLN A 174 -16.56 10.11 9.04
N GLY A 175 -16.31 10.61 7.81
CA GLY A 175 -16.47 12.03 7.46
C GLY A 175 -15.70 12.96 8.41
N GLU A 176 -16.32 14.05 8.85
CA GLU A 176 -15.72 15.01 9.79
C GLU A 176 -15.31 14.40 11.14
N ASN A 177 -15.92 13.29 11.57
CA ASN A 177 -15.50 12.61 12.80
C ASN A 177 -14.08 12.04 12.67
N PHE A 178 -13.66 11.68 11.46
CA PHE A 178 -12.30 11.28 11.15
C PHE A 178 -11.34 12.42 11.50
N SER A 179 -11.47 13.57 10.85
CA SER A 179 -10.51 14.67 11.07
C SER A 179 -10.60 15.28 12.46
N SER A 180 -11.80 15.45 13.02
CA SER A 180 -11.97 16.06 14.34
C SER A 180 -11.39 15.22 15.50
N THR A 181 -11.39 13.89 15.37
CA THR A 181 -10.99 12.96 16.45
C THR A 181 -9.55 12.49 16.31
N ILE A 182 -9.12 12.11 15.10
CA ILE A 182 -7.83 11.42 14.91
C ILE A 182 -6.74 12.28 14.25
N MET A 183 -7.07 13.41 13.62
CA MET A 183 -6.06 14.25 12.97
C MET A 183 -5.54 15.33 13.93
N SER A 184 -4.22 15.40 14.11
CA SER A 184 -3.59 16.51 14.83
C SER A 184 -3.62 17.78 13.99
N LYS A 185 -3.33 18.93 14.62
CA LYS A 185 -3.19 20.20 13.90
C LYS A 185 -2.00 20.11 12.92
N ASP A 186 -2.18 20.58 11.69
CA ASP A 186 -1.17 20.57 10.62
C ASP A 186 -0.72 19.16 10.16
N SER A 187 -1.53 18.15 10.50
CA SER A 187 -1.29 16.77 10.11
C SER A 187 -1.34 16.54 8.61
N THR A 188 -0.70 15.46 8.18
CA THR A 188 -0.53 15.07 6.79
C THR A 188 -1.32 13.80 6.53
N LEU A 189 -2.11 13.80 5.45
CA LEU A 189 -2.79 12.61 4.95
C LEU A 189 -2.15 12.17 3.64
N ILE A 190 -1.73 10.92 3.55
CA ILE A 190 -1.24 10.28 2.34
C ILE A 190 -2.26 9.23 1.90
N LEU A 191 -2.75 9.36 0.67
CA LEU A 191 -3.63 8.39 0.04
C LEU A 191 -2.88 7.65 -1.06
N GLU A 192 -2.90 6.33 -1.00
CA GLU A 192 -2.45 5.47 -2.08
C GLU A 192 -3.48 5.43 -3.21
N LEU A 193 -3.03 5.69 -4.43
CA LEU A 193 -3.82 5.65 -5.65
C LEU A 193 -3.90 4.23 -6.21
N PRO A 194 -5.03 3.85 -6.83
CA PRO A 194 -5.21 2.53 -7.41
C PRO A 194 -4.52 2.39 -8.77
N THR A 195 -3.53 3.24 -9.08
CA THR A 195 -2.84 3.35 -10.37
C THR A 195 -2.37 1.99 -10.88
N PHE A 196 -1.81 1.16 -10.01
CA PHE A 196 -1.25 -0.13 -10.41
C PHE A 196 -2.25 -1.30 -10.35
N LEU A 197 -3.53 -1.08 -10.01
CA LEU A 197 -4.54 -2.14 -10.04
C LEU A 197 -4.89 -2.53 -11.48
N LEU A 198 -4.53 -3.76 -11.87
CA LEU A 198 -4.58 -4.25 -13.26
C LEU A 198 -5.99 -4.26 -13.88
N ASP A 199 -7.01 -4.43 -13.07
CA ASP A 199 -8.40 -4.59 -13.52
C ASP A 199 -9.13 -3.26 -13.74
N LEU A 200 -8.50 -2.13 -13.35
CA LEU A 200 -9.06 -0.81 -13.57
C LEU A 200 -8.67 -0.24 -14.93
N LYS A 201 -9.63 0.36 -15.62
CA LYS A 201 -9.40 1.17 -16.82
C LYS A 201 -8.95 2.59 -16.45
N ASN A 202 -8.29 3.29 -17.37
CA ASN A 202 -7.80 4.66 -17.15
C ASN A 202 -8.92 5.62 -16.73
N GLU A 203 -10.10 5.53 -17.35
CA GLU A 203 -11.29 6.32 -16.97
C GLU A 203 -11.72 6.07 -15.52
N GLN A 204 -11.64 4.82 -15.04
CA GLN A 204 -12.00 4.47 -13.66
C GLN A 204 -10.96 5.00 -12.67
N ILE A 205 -9.68 4.97 -13.04
CA ILE A 205 -8.59 5.55 -12.24
C ILE A 205 -8.81 7.05 -12.07
N GLU A 206 -9.07 7.77 -13.16
CA GLU A 206 -9.35 9.22 -13.13
C GLU A 206 -10.58 9.56 -12.28
N GLN A 207 -11.65 8.76 -12.36
CA GLN A 207 -12.84 8.93 -11.53
C GLN A 207 -12.55 8.70 -10.05
N LEU A 208 -11.77 7.66 -9.71
CA LEU A 208 -11.37 7.38 -8.34
C LEU A 208 -10.46 8.47 -7.78
N GLU A 209 -9.54 9.00 -8.58
CA GLU A 209 -8.68 10.12 -8.18
C GLU A 209 -9.49 11.36 -7.81
N LYS A 210 -10.51 11.72 -8.61
CA LYS A 210 -11.42 12.82 -8.30
C LYS A 210 -12.19 12.55 -7.01
N ARG A 211 -12.67 11.31 -6.84
CA ARG A 211 -13.37 10.89 -5.63
C ARG A 211 -12.47 11.01 -4.41
N TYR A 212 -11.18 10.68 -4.50
CA TYR A 212 -10.24 10.83 -3.38
C TYR A 212 -10.05 12.30 -3.00
N ASP A 213 -9.99 13.20 -3.98
CA ASP A 213 -9.93 14.64 -3.72
C ASP A 213 -11.20 15.15 -3.03
N GLU A 214 -12.37 14.63 -3.39
CA GLU A 214 -13.64 14.93 -2.72
C GLU A 214 -13.66 14.40 -1.28
N MET A 215 -13.23 13.15 -1.05
CA MET A 215 -13.13 12.55 0.29
C MET A 215 -12.22 13.37 1.20
N ALA A 216 -11.03 13.75 0.70
CA ALA A 216 -10.07 14.56 1.45
C ALA A 216 -10.62 15.95 1.77
N LYS A 217 -11.33 16.59 0.83
CA LYS A 217 -11.98 17.89 1.08
C LYS A 217 -13.07 17.80 2.15
N ASN A 218 -13.88 16.74 2.14
CA ASN A 218 -14.96 16.54 3.12
C ASN A 218 -14.46 16.42 4.57
N ILE A 219 -13.22 15.98 4.76
CA ILE A 219 -12.59 15.93 6.10
C ILE A 219 -11.74 17.17 6.40
N GLY A 220 -11.78 18.21 5.56
CA GLY A 220 -11.05 19.47 5.77
C GLY A 220 -9.58 19.43 5.33
N CYS A 221 -9.18 18.46 4.50
CA CYS A 221 -7.83 18.39 3.95
C CYS A 221 -7.74 19.11 2.61
N ILE A 222 -6.57 19.72 2.36
CA ILE A 222 -6.25 20.46 1.13
C ILE A 222 -5.13 19.72 0.40
N LEU A 223 -5.32 19.47 -0.89
CA LEU A 223 -4.33 18.80 -1.75
C LEU A 223 -3.02 19.59 -1.75
N GLN A 224 -1.90 18.89 -1.59
CA GLN A 224 -0.56 19.41 -1.84
C GLN A 224 -0.05 18.77 -3.12
N ASP A 225 0.14 19.56 -4.17
CA ASP A 225 0.56 19.01 -5.45
C ASP A 225 2.03 18.55 -5.36
N ASN A 226 2.27 17.28 -5.67
CA ASN A 226 3.59 16.66 -5.62
C ASN A 226 3.69 15.59 -6.72
N GLU A 227 4.31 15.97 -7.84
CA GLU A 227 4.44 15.12 -9.02
C GLU A 227 5.27 13.85 -8.77
N GLU A 228 6.26 13.90 -7.87
CA GLU A 228 7.08 12.74 -7.52
C GLU A 228 6.26 11.69 -6.77
N LEU A 229 5.48 12.10 -5.77
CA LEU A 229 4.59 11.21 -5.05
C LEU A 229 3.47 10.67 -5.94
N LYS A 230 2.93 11.50 -6.83
CA LYS A 230 1.91 11.08 -7.80
C LYS A 230 2.43 10.01 -8.75
N THR A 231 3.68 10.15 -9.21
CA THR A 231 4.36 9.12 -10.03
C THR A 231 4.49 7.79 -9.28
N ASN A 232 4.57 7.83 -7.95
CA ASN A 232 4.59 6.66 -7.07
C ASN A 232 3.19 6.19 -6.64
N ALA A 233 2.13 6.66 -7.30
CA ALA A 233 0.75 6.36 -6.95
C ALA A 233 0.35 6.83 -5.55
N PHE A 234 0.80 8.02 -5.13
CA PHE A 234 0.36 8.65 -3.89
C PHE A 234 -0.14 10.07 -4.12
N LYS A 235 -1.14 10.49 -3.36
CA LYS A 235 -1.51 11.90 -3.18
C LYS A 235 -1.31 12.30 -1.73
N ILE A 236 -0.82 13.51 -1.52
CA ILE A 236 -0.59 14.09 -0.20
C ILE A 236 -1.53 15.26 0.03
N TYR A 237 -2.11 15.32 1.22
CA TYR A 237 -3.02 16.35 1.64
C TYR A 237 -2.59 16.89 3.00
N LYS A 238 -2.83 18.18 3.22
CA LYS A 238 -2.60 18.84 4.51
C LYS A 238 -3.91 19.17 5.18
N TYR A 239 -4.03 18.79 6.45
CA TYR A 239 -5.16 19.17 7.28
C TYR A 239 -4.82 20.44 8.04
N ASN A 240 -5.55 21.52 7.75
CA ASN A 240 -5.38 22.78 8.47
C ASN A 240 -6.61 23.00 9.36
N ARG A 241 -6.43 22.79 10.66
CA ARG A 241 -7.49 23.01 11.65
C ARG A 241 -7.55 24.50 11.94
N SER A 242 -8.59 25.16 11.41
CA SER A 242 -8.92 26.56 11.75
C SER A 242 -9.28 26.67 13.23
#